data_AF-A0A662ZG29-F1
#
_entry.id   AF-A0A662ZG29-F1
#
_cell.length_a   1.000
_cell.length_b   1.000
_cell.length_c   1.000
_cell.angle_alpha   90.00
_cell.angle_beta   90.00
_cell.angle_gamma   90.00
#
_symmetry.space_group_name_H-M   'P 1'
#
loop_
_entity.id
_entity.type
_entity.pdbx_description
1 polymer ?
#
loop_
_entity_poly.entity_id
_entity_poly.type
_entity_poly.pdbx_seq_one_letter_code
_entity_poly.pdbx_strand_id
1 'polypeptide(L)'
;MITDIVNIKYVNEFVSIAGKGPICEGIDMFLNSVEDYLGNCMSYFNKNGFEEAGKELHKIKGAASSIGLTRVSSKAKEIELELLKERDSYALNSRIIELREDILADTKELRNFVMTLSGM
;
A
#
# COMPACT_ATOMS: atom_id res chain seq x y z
N MET A 1 -16.08 -6.00 0.70
CA MET A 1 -16.73 -5.02 -0.20
C MET A 1 -15.66 -4.04 -0.68
N ILE A 2 -15.82 -3.38 -1.83
CA ILE A 2 -14.81 -2.44 -2.32
C ILE A 2 -14.57 -1.26 -1.37
N THR A 3 -15.57 -0.90 -0.56
CA THR A 3 -15.48 0.07 0.55
C THR A 3 -14.45 -0.31 1.62
N ASP A 4 -14.13 -1.60 1.75
CA ASP A 4 -13.15 -2.09 2.74
C ASP A 4 -11.73 -1.99 2.18
N ILE A 5 -11.60 -1.87 0.86
CA ILE A 5 -10.34 -1.82 0.12
C ILE A 5 -9.96 -0.37 -0.18
N VAL A 6 -10.93 0.41 -0.65
CA VAL A 6 -10.75 1.74 -1.21
C VAL A 6 -11.52 2.78 -0.41
N ASN A 7 -10.88 3.92 -0.15
CA ASN A 7 -11.59 5.13 0.28
C ASN A 7 -12.37 5.73 -0.89
N ILE A 8 -13.59 5.21 -1.12
CA ILE A 8 -14.45 5.59 -2.24
C ILE A 8 -14.72 7.10 -2.27
N LYS A 9 -14.95 7.71 -1.10
CA LYS A 9 -15.20 9.16 -1.01
C LYS A 9 -14.01 9.95 -1.55
N TYR A 10 -12.82 9.64 -1.05
CA TYR A 10 -11.58 10.28 -1.51
C TYR A 10 -11.36 10.10 -3.00
N VAL A 11 -11.50 8.88 -3.52
CA VAL A 11 -11.26 8.59 -4.94
C VAL A 11 -12.27 9.31 -5.84
N ASN A 12 -13.55 9.33 -5.46
CA ASN A 12 -14.58 10.06 -6.20
C ASN A 12 -14.28 11.57 -6.23
N GLU A 13 -13.96 12.16 -5.07
CA GLU A 13 -13.61 13.58 -4.96
C GLU A 13 -12.37 13.89 -5.81
N PHE A 14 -11.31 13.10 -5.70
CA PHE A 14 -10.09 13.26 -6.48
C PHE A 14 -10.37 13.21 -7.99
N VAL A 15 -11.08 12.18 -8.46
CA VAL A 15 -11.38 12.02 -9.90
C VAL A 15 -12.28 13.15 -10.41
N SER A 16 -13.20 13.67 -9.60
CA SER A 16 -14.03 14.82 -10.00
C SER A 16 -13.25 16.13 -10.16
N ILE A 17 -12.10 16.26 -9.48
CA ILE A 17 -11.26 17.47 -9.51
C ILE A 17 -10.16 17.36 -10.56
N ALA A 18 -9.43 16.23 -10.57
CA ALA A 18 -8.20 16.05 -11.33
C ALA A 18 -8.36 15.10 -12.53
N GLY A 19 -9.52 14.45 -12.68
CA GLY A 19 -9.74 13.41 -13.67
C GLY A 19 -9.12 12.06 -13.29
N LYS A 20 -9.30 11.07 -14.18
CA LYS A 20 -8.82 9.69 -13.97
C LYS A 20 -7.31 9.52 -14.18
N GLY A 21 -6.73 10.32 -15.06
CA GLY A 21 -5.31 10.20 -15.44
C GLY A 21 -4.36 10.25 -14.25
N PRO A 22 -4.40 11.30 -13.41
CA PRO A 22 -3.46 11.45 -12.31
C PRO A 22 -3.55 10.33 -11.25
N ILE A 23 -4.74 9.79 -10.97
CA ILE A 23 -4.84 8.66 -10.03
C ILE A 23 -4.29 7.36 -10.64
N CYS A 24 -4.50 7.13 -11.93
CA CYS A 24 -3.90 5.99 -12.63
C CYS A 24 -2.37 6.07 -12.64
N GLU A 25 -1.81 7.25 -12.90
CA GLU A 25 -0.37 7.51 -12.79
C GLU A 25 0.14 7.26 -11.36
N GLY A 26 -0.61 7.70 -10.34
CA GLY A 26 -0.30 7.42 -8.94
C GLY A 26 -0.27 5.91 -8.62
N ILE A 27 -1.20 5.13 -9.18
CA ILE A 27 -1.20 3.67 -9.06
C ILE A 27 0.07 3.07 -9.70
N ASP A 28 0.45 3.53 -10.89
CA ASP A 28 1.66 3.05 -11.58
C ASP A 28 2.93 3.40 -10.79
N MET A 29 3.03 4.63 -10.29
CA MET A 29 4.15 5.07 -9.44
C MET A 29 4.23 4.25 -8.15
N PHE A 30 3.09 3.94 -7.53
CA PHE A 30 3.04 3.10 -6.34
C PHE A 30 3.55 1.69 -6.65
N LEU A 31 3.05 1.04 -7.71
CA LEU A 31 3.48 -0.30 -8.11
C LEU A 31 4.97 -0.36 -8.47
N ASN A 32 5.51 0.68 -9.11
CA ASN A 32 6.93 0.75 -9.45
C ASN A 32 7.82 0.91 -8.20
N SER A 33 7.33 1.59 -7.17
CA SER A 33 8.13 1.87 -5.96
C SER A 33 8.00 0.79 -4.88
N VAL A 34 6.88 0.06 -4.86
CA VAL A 34 6.54 -0.82 -3.74
C VAL A 34 7.45 -2.03 -3.65
N GLU A 35 7.94 -2.56 -4.77
CA GLU A 35 8.88 -3.69 -4.76
C GLU A 35 10.23 -3.31 -4.14
N ASP A 36 10.70 -2.08 -4.38
CA ASP A 36 11.90 -1.56 -3.72
C ASP A 36 11.69 -1.43 -2.21
N TYR A 37 10.53 -0.93 -1.77
CA TYR A 37 10.21 -0.82 -0.34
C TYR A 37 10.14 -2.20 0.33
N LEU A 38 9.47 -3.18 -0.29
CA LEU A 38 9.39 -4.54 0.24
C LEU A 38 10.77 -5.21 0.29
N GLY A 39 11.58 -5.05 -0.76
CA GLY A 39 12.95 -5.56 -0.81
C GLY A 39 13.86 -4.95 0.25
N ASN A 40 13.80 -3.62 0.42
CA ASN A 40 14.54 -2.91 1.46
C ASN A 40 14.09 -3.32 2.86
N CYS A 41 12.78 -3.46 3.08
CA CYS A 41 12.21 -3.91 4.36
C CYS A 41 12.81 -5.26 4.79
N MET A 42 12.79 -6.24 3.88
CA MET A 42 13.38 -7.57 4.13
C MET A 42 14.90 -7.52 4.33
N SER A 43 15.60 -6.70 3.54
CA SER A 43 17.06 -6.51 3.65
C SER A 43 17.47 -5.94 5.01
N TYR A 44 16.74 -4.93 5.51
CA TYR A 44 16.98 -4.36 6.83
C TYR A 44 16.63 -5.34 7.95
N PHE A 45 15.50 -6.03 7.84
CA PHE A 45 15.09 -7.03 8.82
C PHE A 45 16.14 -8.13 9.01
N ASN A 46 16.67 -8.67 7.91
CA ASN A 46 17.71 -9.71 7.95
C ASN A 46 19.05 -9.23 8.56
N LYS A 47 19.22 -7.92 8.74
CA LYS A 47 20.39 -7.29 9.37
C LYS A 47 20.07 -6.75 10.77
N ASN A 48 18.94 -7.18 11.36
CA ASN A 48 18.40 -6.69 12.64
C ASN A 48 18.12 -5.17 12.66
N GLY A 49 17.92 -4.57 11.49
CA GLY A 49 17.55 -3.16 11.33
C GLY A 49 16.03 -2.97 11.39
N PHE A 50 15.42 -3.26 12.54
CA PHE A 50 13.95 -3.27 12.69
C PHE A 50 13.31 -1.91 12.48
N GLU A 51 13.95 -0.83 12.95
CA GLU A 51 13.46 0.54 12.77
C GLU A 51 13.48 0.93 11.29
N GLU A 52 14.54 0.56 10.56
CA GLU A 52 14.73 0.81 9.14
C GLU A 52 13.73 0.00 8.31
N ALA A 53 13.51 -1.26 8.67
CA ALA A 53 12.47 -2.09 8.08
C ALA A 53 11.06 -1.50 8.33
N GLY A 54 10.80 -0.99 9.54
CA GLY A 54 9.57 -0.27 9.88
C GLY A 54 9.37 1.00 9.06
N LYS A 55 10.44 1.78 8.80
CA LYS A 55 10.40 2.97 7.93
C LYS A 55 9.99 2.61 6.49
N GLU A 56 10.42 1.47 5.96
CA GLU A 56 9.98 1.03 4.62
C GLU A 56 8.48 0.68 4.61
N LEU A 57 7.97 -0.01 5.63
CA LEU A 57 6.52 -0.26 5.78
C LEU A 57 5.73 1.04 5.93
N HIS A 58 6.29 2.03 6.63
CA HIS A 58 5.70 3.36 6.76
C HIS A 58 5.57 4.08 5.39
N LYS A 59 6.56 3.94 4.51
CA LYS A 59 6.51 4.49 3.14
C LYS A 59 5.40 3.81 2.34
N ILE A 60 5.27 2.49 2.42
CA ILE A 60 4.19 1.74 1.76
C ILE A 60 2.82 2.23 2.24
N LYS A 61 2.64 2.38 3.56
CA LYS A 61 1.42 2.93 4.16
C LYS A 61 1.09 4.32 3.61
N GLY A 62 2.06 5.23 3.59
CA GLY A 62 1.89 6.59 3.08
C GLY A 62 1.50 6.60 1.60
N ALA A 63 2.23 5.84 0.78
CA ALA A 63 1.98 5.76 -0.66
C ALA A 63 0.60 5.13 -0.96
N ALA A 64 0.24 4.02 -0.32
CA ALA A 64 -1.06 3.38 -0.45
C ALA A 64 -2.20 4.33 -0.04
N SER A 65 -2.03 5.06 1.07
CA SER A 65 -3.01 6.05 1.52
C SER A 65 -3.20 7.18 0.50
N SER A 66 -2.14 7.61 -0.18
CA SER A 66 -2.17 8.72 -1.14
C SER A 66 -2.95 8.40 -2.42
N ILE A 67 -3.18 7.12 -2.72
CA ILE A 67 -4.01 6.67 -3.86
C ILE A 67 -5.35 6.09 -3.42
N GLY A 68 -5.67 6.16 -2.12
CA GLY A 68 -6.95 5.71 -1.57
C GLY A 68 -7.04 4.22 -1.23
N LEU A 69 -5.93 3.46 -1.19
CA LEU A 69 -5.92 2.06 -0.78
C LEU A 69 -5.93 1.91 0.75
N THR A 70 -7.12 1.91 1.34
CA THR A 70 -7.34 1.84 2.78
C THR A 70 -6.86 0.52 3.39
N ARG A 71 -7.14 -0.61 2.74
CA ARG A 71 -6.76 -1.94 3.27
C ARG A 71 -5.26 -2.13 3.30
N VAL A 72 -4.58 -1.89 2.18
CA VAL A 72 -3.11 -1.96 2.08
C VAL A 72 -2.46 -1.01 3.08
N SER A 73 -2.93 0.23 3.20
CA SER A 73 -2.40 1.21 4.16
C SER A 73 -2.53 0.71 5.61
N SER A 74 -3.70 0.17 5.96
CA SER A 74 -3.96 -0.37 7.30
C SER A 74 -3.10 -1.61 7.60
N LYS A 75 -2.98 -2.52 6.63
CA LYS A 75 -2.15 -3.72 6.76
C LYS A 75 -0.66 -3.39 6.88
N ALA A 76 -0.15 -2.45 6.08
CA ALA A 76 1.23 -1.99 6.21
C ALA A 76 1.50 -1.38 7.59
N LYS A 77 0.54 -0.62 8.15
CA LYS A 77 0.61 -0.08 9.51
C LYS A 77 0.61 -1.18 10.57
N GLU A 78 -0.25 -2.18 10.43
CA GLU A 78 -0.30 -3.33 11.35
C GLU A 78 1.05 -4.04 11.38
N ILE A 79 1.58 -4.38 10.19
CA ILE A 79 2.88 -5.05 10.06
C ILE A 79 4.01 -4.18 10.62
N GLU A 80 4.00 -2.85 10.39
CA GLU A 80 4.96 -1.90 10.95
C GLU A 80 4.98 -1.97 12.48
N LEU A 81 3.81 -1.93 13.12
CA LEU A 81 3.69 -1.93 14.58
C LEU A 81 4.06 -3.28 15.21
N GLU A 82 3.62 -4.38 14.61
CA GLU A 82 3.93 -5.73 15.08
C GLU A 82 5.43 -6.02 14.94
N LEU A 83 6.03 -5.64 13.80
CA LEU A 83 7.47 -5.75 13.58
C LEU A 83 8.27 -5.03 14.66
N LEU A 84 7.93 -3.78 14.98
CA LEU A 84 8.68 -2.99 15.97
C LEU A 84 8.50 -3.52 17.40
N LYS A 85 7.39 -4.19 17.67
CA LYS A 85 7.08 -4.82 18.95
C LYS A 85 7.79 -6.17 19.13
N GLU A 86 7.74 -7.03 18.12
CA GLU A 86 8.18 -8.43 18.20
C GLU A 86 9.60 -8.65 17.68
N ARG A 87 10.10 -7.75 16.84
CA ARG A 87 11.48 -7.72 16.32
C ARG A 87 11.90 -9.06 15.74
N ASP A 88 12.92 -9.70 16.31
CA ASP A 88 13.51 -10.96 15.86
C ASP A 88 12.48 -12.12 15.82
N SER A 89 11.45 -12.06 16.66
CA SER A 89 10.42 -13.12 16.73
C SER A 89 9.30 -12.94 15.72
N TYR A 90 9.27 -11.80 15.01
CA TYR A 90 8.21 -11.48 14.07
C TYR A 90 8.34 -12.27 12.77
N ALA A 91 7.24 -12.87 12.32
CA ALA A 91 7.18 -13.67 11.09
C ALA A 91 7.12 -12.81 9.81
N LEU A 92 7.99 -11.80 9.67
CA LEU A 92 7.91 -10.75 8.65
C LEU A 92 7.76 -11.30 7.22
N ASN A 93 8.49 -12.37 6.87
CA ASN A 93 8.45 -12.93 5.52
C ASN A 93 7.03 -13.30 5.08
N SER A 94 6.28 -14.01 5.94
CA SER A 94 4.91 -14.39 5.65
C SER A 94 4.00 -13.16 5.45
N ARG A 95 4.17 -12.16 6.32
CA ARG A 95 3.38 -10.92 6.30
C ARG A 95 3.66 -10.08 5.06
N ILE A 96 4.92 -10.04 4.60
CA ILE A 96 5.34 -9.36 3.37
C ILE A 96 4.77 -10.05 2.12
N ILE A 97 4.72 -11.39 2.09
CA ILE A 97 4.07 -12.13 1.00
C ILE A 97 2.59 -11.76 0.92
N GLU A 98 1.88 -11.83 2.05
CA GLU A 98 0.45 -11.48 2.07
C GLU A 98 0.20 -10.01 1.74
N LEU A 99 1.08 -9.09 2.17
CA LEU A 99 0.97 -7.68 1.83
C LEU A 99 1.15 -7.45 0.33
N ARG A 100 2.11 -8.14 -0.30
CA ARG A 100 2.33 -8.07 -1.75
C ARG A 100 1.11 -8.57 -2.53
N GLU A 101 0.51 -9.68 -2.11
CA GLU A 101 -0.70 -10.22 -2.74
C GLU A 101 -1.87 -9.22 -2.65
N ASP A 102 -2.07 -8.63 -1.46
CA ASP A 102 -3.10 -7.60 -1.27
C ASP A 102 -2.82 -6.34 -2.10
N ILE A 103 -1.56 -5.90 -2.22
CA ILE A 103 -1.18 -4.77 -3.09
C ILE A 103 -1.59 -5.01 -4.53
N LEU A 104 -1.27 -6.18 -5.09
CA LEU A 104 -1.58 -6.51 -6.47
C LEU A 104 -3.09 -6.63 -6.71
N ALA A 105 -3.81 -7.25 -5.78
CA ALA A 105 -5.27 -7.37 -5.87
C ALA A 105 -5.94 -6.00 -5.74
N ASP A 106 -5.56 -5.20 -4.75
CA ASP A 106 -6.25 -3.95 -4.41
C ASP A 106 -5.98 -2.84 -5.42
N THR A 107 -4.76 -2.75 -5.96
CA THR A 107 -4.45 -1.82 -7.04
C THR A 107 -5.25 -2.12 -8.31
N LYS A 108 -5.47 -3.41 -8.62
CA LYS A 108 -6.33 -3.84 -9.73
C LYS A 108 -7.78 -3.44 -9.48
N GLU A 109 -8.32 -3.70 -8.29
CA GLU A 109 -9.68 -3.31 -7.91
C GLU A 109 -9.88 -1.79 -7.95
N LEU A 110 -8.92 -1.02 -7.42
CA LEU A 110 -8.93 0.44 -7.48
C LEU A 110 -8.93 0.92 -8.93
N ARG A 111 -8.06 0.38 -9.79
CA ARG A 111 -8.02 0.74 -11.21
C ARG A 111 -9.35 0.44 -11.89
N ASN A 112 -9.92 -0.75 -11.67
CA ASN A 112 -11.23 -1.11 -12.21
C ASN A 112 -12.30 -0.12 -11.77
N PHE A 113 -12.33 0.21 -10.47
CA PHE A 113 -13.27 1.18 -9.92
C PHE A 113 -13.14 2.56 -10.57
N VAL A 114 -11.93 3.11 -10.66
CA VAL A 114 -11.67 4.40 -11.32
C VAL A 114 -12.19 4.39 -12.77
N MET A 115 -12.03 3.27 -13.49
CA MET A 115 -12.54 3.15 -14.86
C MET A 115 -14.07 3.16 -14.94
N THR A 116 -14.78 2.67 -13.90
CA THR A 116 -16.25 2.75 -13.83
C THR A 116 -16.79 4.14 -13.52
N LEU A 117 -15.97 5.04 -12.96
CA LEU A 117 -16.41 6.38 -12.60
C LEU A 117 -16.75 7.18 -13.86
N SER A 118 -17.87 7.88 -13.84
CA SER A 118 -18.21 8.86 -14.86
C SER A 118 -17.46 10.15 -14.51
N GLY A 119 -16.35 10.41 -15.20
CA GLY A 119 -15.54 11.62 -15.05
C GLY A 119 -14.93 11.95 -16.41
N MET A 120 -14.95 13.24 -16.77
CA MET A 120 -14.42 13.80 -18.02
C MET A 120 -12.98 13.36 -18.30
#